data_AF-A0A7C2IIA8-F1
#
_entry.id   AF-A0A7C2IIA8-F1
#
_cell.length_a   1.000
_cell.length_b   1.000
_cell.length_c   1.000
_cell.angle_alpha   90.00
_cell.angle_beta   90.00
_cell.angle_gamma   90.00
#
_symmetry.space_group_name_H-M   'P 1'
#
loop_
_entity.id
_entity.type
_entity.pdbx_description
1 polymer ?
#
loop_
_entity_poly.entity_id
_entity_poly.type
_entity_poly.pdbx_seq_one_letter_code
_entity_poly.pdbx_strand_id
1 'polypeptide(L)'
;MSRTLRLAQPIIWIEVNPPLLAKGGYRASDIERRLEAYNYRFFKPHFRRNAIGIPSLTLEPYRDIDARLAGKMADLVAVVPGSAGWQRILNSKIRLIEGELSPCIIS
;
A
#
# COMPACT_ATOMS: atom_id res chain seq x y z
N MET A 1 -10.30 -0.52 -18.61
CA MET A 1 -9.42 -0.32 -17.43
C MET A 1 -8.27 -1.32 -17.35
N SER A 2 -8.50 -2.63 -17.52
CA SER A 2 -7.45 -3.67 -17.45
C SER A 2 -6.28 -3.50 -18.41
N ARG A 3 -6.52 -3.04 -19.66
CA ARG A 3 -5.44 -2.73 -20.63
C ARG A 3 -4.56 -1.57 -20.16
N THR A 4 -5.16 -0.50 -19.63
CA THR A 4 -4.45 0.69 -19.16
C THR A 4 -3.55 0.38 -17.96
N LEU A 5 -4.06 -0.35 -16.97
CA LEU A 5 -3.28 -0.74 -15.79
C LEU A 5 -2.09 -1.63 -16.17
N ARG A 6 -2.26 -2.55 -17.13
CA ARG A 6 -1.16 -3.37 -17.63
C ARG A 6 -0.07 -2.59 -18.34
N LEU A 7 -0.45 -1.63 -19.19
CA LEU A 7 0.51 -0.90 -20.02
C LEU A 7 1.22 0.21 -19.26
N ALA A 8 0.47 1.01 -18.50
CA ALA A 8 1.00 2.20 -17.86
C ALA A 8 1.61 1.93 -16.49
N GLN A 9 1.18 0.85 -15.81
CA GLN A 9 1.59 0.52 -14.44
C GLN A 9 1.62 1.76 -13.52
N PRO A 10 0.54 2.57 -13.39
CA PRO A 10 0.53 3.72 -12.48
C PRO A 10 0.51 3.28 -11.02
N ILE A 11 0.99 4.13 -10.10
CA ILE A 11 0.64 4.01 -8.66
C ILE A 11 -0.85 4.33 -8.49
N ILE A 12 -1.54 3.56 -7.66
CA ILE A 12 -2.96 3.76 -7.36
C ILE A 12 -3.12 3.99 -5.85
N TRP A 13 -3.89 5.01 -5.50
CA TRP A 13 -4.31 5.27 -4.13
C TRP A 13 -5.75 4.82 -3.97
N ILE A 14 -5.99 3.91 -3.02
CA ILE A 14 -7.31 3.33 -2.80
C ILE A 14 -7.69 3.54 -1.35
N GLU A 15 -8.82 4.20 -1.12
CA GLU A 15 -9.49 4.11 0.18
C GLU A 15 -10.29 2.81 0.22
N VAL A 16 -9.94 1.92 1.15
CA VAL A 16 -10.61 0.64 1.31
C VAL A 16 -11.52 0.72 2.53
N ASN A 17 -12.83 0.57 2.31
CA ASN A 17 -13.86 0.64 3.35
C ASN A 17 -14.54 -0.74 3.51
N PRO A 18 -14.14 -1.56 4.50
CA PRO A 18 -14.68 -2.91 4.67
C PRO A 18 -16.20 -2.96 4.85
N PRO A 19 -16.84 -2.08 5.66
CA PRO A 19 -18.30 -2.05 5.77
C PRO A 19 -19.03 -1.84 4.43
N LEU A 20 -18.52 -0.97 3.56
CA LEU A 20 -19.13 -0.73 2.24
C LEU A 20 -18.90 -1.91 1.29
N LEU A 21 -17.72 -2.51 1.31
CA LEU A 21 -17.44 -3.71 0.50
C LEU A 21 -18.34 -4.88 0.90
N ALA A 22 -18.52 -5.09 2.21
CA ALA A 22 -19.38 -6.14 2.75
C ALA A 22 -20.84 -5.98 2.31
N LYS A 23 -21.38 -4.75 2.25
CA LYS A 23 -22.73 -4.48 1.72
C LYS A 23 -22.89 -4.92 0.26
N GLY A 24 -21.80 -4.93 -0.51
CA GLY A 24 -21.78 -5.43 -1.88
C GLY A 24 -21.42 -6.91 -2.02
N GLY A 25 -21.20 -7.63 -0.92
CA GLY A 25 -20.76 -9.03 -0.94
C GLY A 25 -19.27 -9.22 -1.28
N TYR A 26 -18.44 -8.19 -1.11
CA TYR A 26 -17.00 -8.22 -1.40
C TYR A 26 -16.16 -8.09 -0.13
N ARG A 27 -14.91 -8.56 -0.22
CA ARG A 27 -13.86 -8.38 0.79
C ARG A 27 -12.73 -7.50 0.24
N ALA A 28 -11.88 -6.98 1.13
CA ALA A 28 -10.72 -6.20 0.70
C ALA A 28 -9.72 -7.07 -0.08
N SER A 29 -9.58 -8.34 0.31
CA SER A 29 -8.77 -9.34 -0.41
C SER A 29 -9.23 -9.63 -1.85
N ASP A 30 -10.50 -9.33 -2.20
CA ASP A 30 -10.95 -9.46 -3.59
C ASP A 30 -10.37 -8.36 -4.48
N ILE A 31 -10.15 -7.16 -3.93
CA ILE A 31 -9.45 -6.06 -4.61
C ILE A 31 -7.96 -6.42 -4.75
N GLU A 32 -7.35 -6.91 -3.68
CA GLU A 32 -5.96 -7.36 -3.65
C GLU A 32 -5.69 -8.39 -4.75
N ARG A 33 -6.43 -9.49 -4.75
CA ARG A 33 -6.29 -10.57 -5.73
C ARG A 33 -6.43 -10.10 -7.17
N ARG A 34 -7.36 -9.17 -7.43
CA ARG A 34 -7.57 -8.62 -8.79
C ARG A 34 -6.40 -7.78 -9.25
N LEU A 35 -5.80 -6.98 -8.37
CA LEU A 35 -4.69 -6.10 -8.74
C LEU A 35 -3.36 -6.87 -8.78
N GLU A 36 -3.15 -7.86 -7.92
CA GLU A 36 -2.00 -8.78 -7.99
C GLU A 36 -1.88 -9.49 -9.35
N ALA A 37 -3.01 -9.86 -9.97
CA ALA A 37 -3.03 -10.44 -11.32
C ALA A 37 -2.44 -9.51 -12.41
N TYR A 38 -2.29 -8.21 -12.11
CA TYR A 38 -1.65 -7.22 -12.97
C TYR A 38 -0.24 -6.84 -12.50
N ASN A 39 0.37 -7.67 -11.65
CA ASN A 39 1.65 -7.42 -10.99
C ASN A 39 1.63 -6.13 -10.16
N TYR A 40 0.61 -5.95 -9.34
CA TYR A 40 0.57 -4.89 -8.33
C TYR A 40 0.74 -5.46 -6.93
N ARG A 41 1.24 -4.62 -6.02
CA ARG A 41 1.45 -4.96 -4.62
C ARG A 41 0.89 -3.88 -3.72
N PHE A 42 0.43 -4.28 -2.55
CA PHE A 42 -0.30 -3.44 -1.60
C PHE A 42 0.62 -3.04 -0.46
N PHE A 43 0.58 -1.75 -0.13
CA PHE A 43 1.38 -1.16 0.95
C PHE A 43 0.53 -0.23 1.79
N LYS A 44 0.81 -0.23 3.08
CA LYS A 44 0.36 0.79 4.00
C LYS A 44 1.24 2.02 3.84
N PRO A 45 0.66 3.17 3.46
CA PRO A 45 1.41 4.41 3.38
C PRO A 45 1.56 5.05 4.76
N HIS A 46 2.76 5.52 5.04
CA HIS A 46 3.10 6.25 6.24
C HIS A 46 3.67 7.61 5.84
N PHE A 47 2.89 8.65 6.08
CA PHE A 47 3.30 10.03 5.84
C PHE A 47 3.97 10.58 7.10
N ARG A 48 5.20 11.09 6.97
CA ARG A 48 5.96 11.68 8.07
C ARG A 48 6.61 12.98 7.62
N ARG A 49 6.91 13.86 8.56
CA ARG A 49 7.81 14.99 8.34
C ARG A 49 9.12 14.72 9.08
N ASN A 50 10.25 15.02 8.44
CA ASN A 50 11.54 14.96 9.14
C ASN A 50 11.72 16.17 10.07
N ALA A 51 12.83 16.22 10.81
CA ALA A 51 13.12 17.29 11.78
C ALA A 51 13.16 18.72 11.18
N ILE A 52 13.34 18.85 9.86
CA ILE A 52 13.34 20.13 9.14
C ILE A 52 12.03 20.35 8.34
N GLY A 53 10.99 19.58 8.62
CA GLY A 53 9.64 19.77 8.08
C GLY A 53 9.39 19.21 6.67
N ILE A 54 10.38 18.55 6.05
CA ILE A 54 10.26 17.96 4.71
C ILE A 54 9.35 16.74 4.78
N PRO A 55 8.29 16.66 3.93
CA PRO A 55 7.43 15.49 3.87
C PRO A 55 8.17 14.29 3.30
N SER A 56 7.90 13.13 3.88
CA SER A 56 8.42 11.84 3.46
C SER A 56 7.28 10.82 3.47
N LEU A 57 7.34 9.90 2.51
CA LEU A 57 6.45 8.77 2.41
C LEU A 57 7.27 7.50 2.61
N THR A 58 6.79 6.64 3.49
CA THR A 58 7.31 5.28 3.66
C THR A 58 6.19 4.28 3.39
N LEU A 59 6.54 3.15 2.77
CA LEU A 59 5.58 2.13 2.38
C LEU A 59 5.91 0.84 3.16
N GLU A 60 4.97 0.40 3.98
CA GLU A 60 5.06 -0.88 4.71
C GLU A 60 4.26 -1.92 3.90
N PRO A 61 4.86 -3.06 3.50
CA PRO A 61 4.13 -4.10 2.78
C PRO A 61 2.93 -4.61 3.59
N TYR A 62 1.77 -4.74 2.95
CA TYR A 62 0.67 -5.48 3.57
C TYR A 62 0.99 -6.98 3.54
N ARG A 63 0.87 -7.63 4.70
CA ARG A 63 0.70 -9.08 4.80
C ARG A 63 -0.74 -9.30 5.25
N ASP A 64 -1.59 -9.79 4.35
CA ASP A 64 -3.04 -9.97 4.55
C ASP A 64 -3.81 -8.65 4.80
N ILE A 65 -4.43 -8.13 3.73
CA ILE A 65 -5.20 -6.89 3.78
C ILE A 65 -6.47 -7.02 4.64
N ASP A 66 -7.12 -8.20 4.66
CA ASP A 66 -8.35 -8.39 5.42
C ASP A 66 -8.05 -8.35 6.92
N ALA A 67 -6.99 -9.04 7.37
CA ALA A 67 -6.54 -8.99 8.76
C ALA A 67 -6.18 -7.58 9.21
N ARG A 68 -5.52 -6.79 8.35
CA ARG A 68 -5.15 -5.40 8.67
C ARG A 68 -6.30 -4.42 8.69
N LEU A 69 -7.39 -4.72 8.00
CA LEU A 69 -8.59 -3.89 7.95
C LEU A 69 -9.70 -4.37 8.89
N ALA A 70 -9.51 -5.47 9.61
CA ALA A 70 -10.45 -5.98 10.59
C ALA A 70 -10.81 -4.89 11.62
N GLY A 71 -12.11 -4.64 11.77
CA GLY A 71 -12.64 -3.63 12.70
C GLY A 71 -12.43 -2.17 12.29
N LYS A 72 -11.83 -1.89 11.12
CA LYS A 72 -11.66 -0.52 10.61
C LYS A 72 -12.83 -0.07 9.75
N MET A 73 -13.13 1.23 9.81
CA MET A 73 -14.11 1.86 8.91
C MET A 73 -13.55 2.09 7.51
N ALA A 74 -12.33 2.61 7.42
CA ALA A 74 -11.59 2.77 6.17
C ALA A 74 -10.08 2.82 6.44
N ASP A 75 -9.27 2.54 5.42
CA ASP A 75 -7.82 2.80 5.44
C ASP A 75 -7.36 3.22 4.04
N LEU A 76 -6.33 4.04 3.98
CA LEU A 76 -5.71 4.42 2.70
C LEU A 76 -4.62 3.39 2.36
N VAL A 77 -4.71 2.84 1.16
CA VAL A 77 -3.82 1.82 0.65
C VAL A 77 -3.08 2.36 -0.57
N ALA A 78 -1.75 2.21 -0.57
CA ALA A 78 -0.92 2.46 -1.74
C ALA A 78 -0.77 1.16 -2.53
N VAL A 79 -1.22 1.16 -3.78
CA VAL A 79 -1.06 0.03 -4.70
C VAL A 79 -0.02 0.39 -5.74
N VAL A 80 1.11 -0.30 -5.71
CA VAL A 80 2.28 0.01 -6.53
C VAL A 80 2.61 -1.15 -7.47
N PRO A 81 3.06 -0.86 -8.69
CA PRO A 81 3.58 -1.88 -9.60
C PRO A 81 4.71 -2.74 -9.00
N GLY A 82 4.66 -4.04 -9.26
CA GLY A 82 5.72 -5.00 -8.94
C GLY A 82 6.81 -5.07 -10.00
N SER A 83 6.88 -4.13 -10.95
CA SER A 83 7.89 -4.17 -12.01
C SER A 83 9.28 -3.80 -11.47
N ALA A 84 10.34 -4.39 -12.06
CA ALA A 84 11.72 -4.14 -11.64
C ALA A 84 12.10 -2.66 -11.71
N GLY A 85 11.60 -1.93 -12.71
CA GLY A 85 11.80 -0.48 -12.83
C GLY A 85 11.21 0.27 -11.65
N TRP A 86 10.02 -0.13 -11.19
CA TRP A 86 9.39 0.52 -10.05
C TRP A 86 10.03 0.15 -8.72
N GLN A 87 10.48 -1.09 -8.55
CA GLN A 87 11.29 -1.50 -7.40
C GLN A 87 12.57 -0.68 -7.25
N ARG A 88 13.23 -0.30 -8.36
CA ARG A 88 14.40 0.59 -8.31
C ARG A 88 14.05 2.01 -7.85
N ILE A 89 12.92 2.56 -8.30
CA ILE A 89 12.51 3.91 -7.89
C ILE A 89 12.03 3.92 -6.44
N LEU A 90 11.31 2.89 -6.03
CA LEU A 90 10.95 2.62 -4.65
C LEU A 90 12.22 2.66 -3.78
N ASN A 91 13.22 1.83 -4.06
CA ASN A 91 14.45 1.78 -3.27
C ASN A 91 15.31 3.07 -3.30
N SER A 92 15.16 3.93 -4.30
CA SER A 92 15.94 5.18 -4.42
C SER A 92 15.25 6.43 -3.88
N LYS A 93 13.90 6.45 -3.80
CA LYS A 93 13.13 7.65 -3.43
C LYS A 93 12.14 7.42 -2.28
N ILE A 94 11.77 6.18 -2.00
CA ILE A 94 10.72 5.82 -1.03
C ILE A 94 11.30 4.77 -0.07
N ARG A 95 11.34 5.06 1.23
CA ARG A 95 11.84 4.04 2.17
C ARG A 95 10.79 2.96 2.36
N LEU A 96 11.18 1.72 2.02
CA LEU A 96 10.45 0.53 2.45
C LEU A 96 10.78 0.23 3.90
N ILE A 97 9.75 -0.03 4.69
CA ILE A 97 9.93 -0.57 6.03
C ILE A 97 9.67 -2.07 5.92
N GLU A 98 10.72 -2.87 5.85
CA GLU A 98 10.63 -4.29 6.15
C GLU A 98 10.60 -4.40 7.69
N GLY A 99 9.55 -5.01 8.27
CA GLY A 99 9.42 -5.14 9.73
C GLY A 99 10.66 -5.83 10.33
N GLU A 100 11.17 -5.47 11.51
CA GLU A 100 10.50 -5.05 12.74
C GLU A 100 10.81 -3.58 13.13
N LEU A 101 9.82 -2.87 13.65
CA LEU A 101 10.05 -1.63 14.38
C LEU A 101 10.74 -1.99 15.72
N SER A 102 12.06 -2.09 15.73
CA SER A 102 12.80 -1.98 17.00
C SER A 102 12.49 -0.59 17.59
N PRO A 103 12.12 -0.50 18.87
CA PRO A 103 11.88 0.78 19.51
C PRO A 103 13.18 1.58 19.47
N CYS A 104 13.16 2.74 18.82
CA CYS A 104 14.17 3.78 19.06
C CYS A 104 14.06 4.17 20.53
N ILE A 105 14.92 3.59 21.36
CA ILE A 105 15.27 4.15 22.67
C ILE A 105 16.07 5.40 22.35
N ILE A 106 15.47 6.56 22.57
CA ILE A 106 16.19 7.83 22.61
C ILE A 106 16.84 7.88 24.00
N SER A 107 18.16 7.67 24.01
CA SER A 107 19.06 7.89 25.14
C SER A 107 19.09 9.35 25.58
#